data_AF-A0A0G0F663-F1
#
_entry.id   AF-A0A0G0F663-F1
#
_cell.length_a   1.000
_cell.length_b   1.000
_cell.length_c   1.000
_cell.angle_alpha   90.00
_cell.angle_beta   90.00
_cell.angle_gamma   90.00
#
_symmetry.space_group_name_H-M   'P 1'
#
loop_
_entity.id
_entity.type
_entity.pdbx_description
1 polymer ?
#
loop_
_entity_poly.entity_id
_entity_poly.type
_entity_poly.pdbx_seq_one_letter_code
_entity_poly.pdbx_strand_id
1 'polypeptide(L)'
;MKFVYNKKIDKKCKEDIDACKLIFNEEKKTGVFPVNAEIIRKFESIWTPEVEEIFSKKIFQIFGINLPKDFTCFLNSTPYSMDIKQGISVSVSTQTPIRTICHEASHYMFRKSIYKDKYFPKIDIEEAKEIFTIINNIYFQDIMENQDIGWKKFWKDRFNFLSIWLKNTD
;
A
#
# COMPACT_ATOMS: atom_id res chain seq x y z
N MET A 1 6.67 -7.70 11.01
CA MET A 1 7.27 -6.54 10.32
C MET A 1 7.76 -5.52 11.34
N LYS A 2 8.82 -4.76 11.04
CA LYS A 2 9.33 -3.69 11.94
C LYS A 2 8.84 -2.32 11.45
N PHE A 3 8.40 -1.47 12.37
CA PHE A 3 8.05 -0.08 12.10
C PHE A 3 9.22 0.84 12.43
N VAL A 4 9.60 1.71 11.50
CA VAL A 4 10.79 2.56 11.64
C VAL A 4 10.47 3.99 11.26
N TYR A 5 10.76 4.95 12.14
CA TYR A 5 10.84 6.34 11.72
C TYR A 5 12.25 6.67 11.23
N ASN A 6 12.35 7.18 10.01
CA ASN A 6 13.62 7.65 9.44
C ASN A 6 13.43 9.04 8.82
N LYS A 7 14.07 10.05 9.43
CA LYS A 7 13.94 11.45 9.01
C LYS A 7 14.34 11.71 7.54
N LYS A 8 15.29 10.94 6.99
CA LYS A 8 15.69 11.09 5.58
C LYS A 8 14.63 10.57 4.63
N ILE A 9 14.02 9.41 4.96
CA ILE A 9 12.91 8.85 4.18
C ILE A 9 11.69 9.76 4.26
N ASP A 10 11.33 10.21 5.46
CA ASP A 10 10.20 11.13 5.68
C ASP A 10 10.34 12.43 4.88
N LYS A 11 11.54 13.04 4.92
CA LYS A 11 11.84 14.23 4.12
C LYS A 11 11.67 13.97 2.63
N LYS A 12 12.18 12.84 2.12
CA LYS A 12 12.06 12.48 0.71
C LYS A 12 10.59 12.28 0.30
N CYS A 13 9.81 11.55 1.09
CA CYS A 13 8.38 11.36 0.83
C CYS A 13 7.66 12.70 0.74
N LYS A 14 8.00 13.64 1.64
CA LYS A 14 7.45 14.99 1.59
C LYS A 14 7.83 15.73 0.31
N GLU A 15 9.10 15.70 -0.08
CA GLU A 15 9.58 16.33 -1.32
C GLU A 15 8.86 15.76 -2.56
N ASP A 16 8.70 14.43 -2.62
CA ASP A 16 8.02 13.74 -3.73
C ASP A 16 6.53 14.17 -3.83
N ILE A 17 5.82 14.29 -2.70
CA ILE A 17 4.44 14.81 -2.66
C ILE A 17 4.40 16.30 -3.00
N ASP A 18 5.37 17.08 -2.50
CA ASP A 18 5.42 18.53 -2.69
C ASP A 18 5.64 18.92 -4.16
N ALA A 19 6.36 18.08 -4.91
CA ALA A 19 6.55 18.22 -6.35
C ALA A 19 5.26 18.06 -7.18
N CYS A 20 4.25 17.34 -6.65
CA CYS A 20 2.97 17.15 -7.32
C CYS A 20 2.01 18.31 -7.02
N LYS A 21 1.37 18.87 -8.06
CA LYS A 21 0.26 19.83 -7.88
C LYS A 21 -1.06 19.12 -7.59
N LEU A 22 -1.31 18.03 -8.31
CA LEU A 22 -2.48 17.17 -8.19
C LEU A 22 -2.00 15.73 -7.97
N ILE A 23 -2.78 14.95 -7.26
CA ILE A 23 -2.61 13.50 -7.14
C ILE A 23 -3.86 12.86 -7.75
N PHE A 24 -3.67 12.11 -8.84
CA PHE A 24 -4.76 11.48 -9.59
C PHE A 24 -5.93 12.41 -9.92
N ASN A 25 -5.62 13.64 -10.35
CA ASN A 25 -6.57 14.71 -10.70
C ASN A 25 -7.34 15.33 -9.52
N GLU A 26 -6.97 15.02 -8.28
CA GLU A 26 -7.52 15.65 -7.08
C GLU A 26 -6.49 16.61 -6.46
N GLU A 27 -6.96 17.67 -5.80
CA GLU A 27 -6.11 18.58 -5.04
C GLU A 27 -5.41 17.79 -3.93
N LYS A 28 -4.09 17.91 -3.84
CA LYS A 28 -3.35 17.17 -2.82
C LYS A 28 -3.70 17.67 -1.42
N LYS A 29 -3.85 16.73 -0.50
CA LYS A 29 -3.96 16.99 0.94
C LYS A 29 -2.63 17.53 1.43
N THR A 30 -2.71 18.49 2.34
CA THR A 30 -1.55 19.06 3.02
C THR A 30 -1.65 18.80 4.51
N GLY A 31 -0.50 18.79 5.20
CA GLY A 31 -0.43 18.50 6.62
C GLY A 31 0.92 17.91 7.01
N VAL A 32 1.32 18.12 8.25
CA VAL A 32 2.48 17.47 8.86
C VAL A 32 2.04 16.85 10.18
N PHE A 33 2.20 15.55 10.28
CA PHE A 33 1.79 14.76 11.44
C PHE A 33 3.05 14.28 12.17
N PRO A 34 3.24 14.62 13.44
CA PRO A 34 4.45 14.27 14.15
C PRO A 34 4.58 12.76 14.26
N VAL A 35 5.78 12.22 14.03
CA VAL A 35 6.09 10.81 14.27
C VAL A 35 6.90 10.72 15.57
N ASN A 36 6.34 10.04 16.56
CA ASN A 36 6.98 9.87 17.87
C ASN A 36 6.90 8.40 18.32
N ALA A 37 7.56 8.08 19.44
CA ALA A 37 7.61 6.72 19.96
C ALA A 37 6.23 6.16 20.35
N GLU A 38 5.29 7.00 20.77
CA GLU A 38 3.93 6.57 21.09
C GLU A 38 3.19 6.10 19.82
N ILE A 39 3.33 6.84 18.72
CA ILE A 39 2.74 6.49 17.43
C ILE A 39 3.35 5.20 16.89
N ILE A 40 4.67 5.05 16.97
CA ILE A 40 5.33 3.79 16.56
C ILE A 40 4.75 2.61 17.34
N ARG A 41 4.61 2.74 18.67
CA ARG A 41 4.01 1.70 19.52
C ARG A 41 2.55 1.39 19.15
N LYS A 42 1.77 2.39 18.72
CA LYS A 42 0.39 2.16 18.24
C LYS A 42 0.39 1.25 17.01
N PHE A 43 1.26 1.51 16.04
CA PHE A 43 1.43 0.65 14.87
C PHE A 43 1.92 -0.75 15.23
N GLU A 44 2.86 -0.86 16.17
CA GLU A 44 3.32 -2.16 16.67
C GLU A 44 2.22 -2.94 17.39
N SER A 45 1.35 -2.27 18.14
CA SER A 45 0.29 -2.94 18.92
C SER A 45 -0.83 -3.53 18.06
N ILE A 46 -1.14 -2.92 16.92
CA ILE A 46 -2.15 -3.43 15.97
C ILE A 46 -1.56 -4.52 15.07
N TRP A 47 -0.24 -4.51 14.87
CA TRP A 47 0.44 -5.41 13.97
C TRP A 47 0.98 -6.62 14.73
N THR A 48 0.05 -7.46 15.17
CA THR A 48 0.34 -8.64 15.99
C THR A 48 1.05 -9.72 15.16
N PRO A 49 1.66 -10.74 15.82
CA PRO A 49 2.22 -11.89 15.11
C PRO A 49 1.21 -12.62 14.22
N GLU A 50 -0.04 -12.72 14.65
CA GLU A 50 -1.13 -13.34 13.88
C GLU A 50 -1.44 -12.53 12.61
N VAL A 51 -1.52 -11.20 12.72
CA VAL A 51 -1.70 -10.31 11.56
C VAL A 51 -0.54 -10.45 10.57
N GLU A 52 0.70 -10.46 11.06
CA GLU A 52 1.90 -10.67 10.23
C GLU A 52 1.87 -12.02 9.49
N GLU A 53 1.46 -13.09 10.17
CA GLU A 53 1.38 -14.44 9.58
C GLU A 53 0.36 -14.48 8.45
N ILE A 54 -0.86 -13.99 8.71
CA ILE A 54 -1.92 -13.92 7.70
C ILE A 54 -1.43 -13.05 6.54
N PHE A 55 -0.94 -11.86 6.82
CA PHE A 55 -0.44 -10.94 5.80
C PHE A 55 0.63 -11.59 4.91
N SER A 56 1.64 -12.24 5.49
CA SER A 56 2.73 -12.89 4.75
C SER A 56 2.21 -14.03 3.87
N LYS A 57 1.30 -14.87 4.41
CA LYS A 57 0.65 -15.94 3.67
C LYS A 57 -0.14 -15.40 2.47
N LYS A 58 -0.90 -14.32 2.66
CA LYS A 58 -1.72 -13.71 1.61
C LYS A 58 -0.87 -13.01 0.54
N ILE A 59 0.22 -12.34 0.90
CA ILE A 59 1.19 -11.82 -0.07
C ILE A 59 1.75 -12.95 -0.94
N PHE A 60 2.17 -14.06 -0.32
CA PHE A 60 2.66 -15.22 -1.07
C PHE A 60 1.57 -15.80 -2.00
N GLN A 61 0.33 -15.90 -1.52
CA GLN A 61 -0.80 -16.36 -2.35
C GLN A 61 -1.05 -15.46 -3.56
N ILE A 62 -0.95 -14.14 -3.40
CA ILE A 62 -1.17 -13.18 -4.49
C ILE A 62 -0.02 -13.24 -5.50
N PHE A 63 1.24 -13.22 -5.04
CA PHE A 63 2.40 -12.96 -5.91
C PHE A 63 3.26 -14.19 -6.21
N GLY A 64 3.04 -15.31 -5.53
CA GLY A 64 3.88 -16.52 -5.62
C GLY A 64 5.28 -16.35 -5.03
N ILE A 65 5.56 -15.22 -4.38
CA ILE A 65 6.86 -14.89 -3.78
C ILE A 65 6.66 -14.21 -2.42
N ASN A 66 7.59 -14.45 -1.51
CA ASN A 66 7.60 -13.82 -0.19
C ASN A 66 8.07 -12.36 -0.29
N LEU A 67 7.75 -11.56 0.74
CA LEU A 67 8.37 -10.25 0.91
C LEU A 67 9.89 -10.39 0.99
N PRO A 68 10.66 -9.47 0.38
CA PRO A 68 12.10 -9.42 0.55
C PRO A 68 12.50 -9.29 2.02
N LYS A 69 13.62 -9.91 2.40
CA LYS A 69 14.13 -9.87 3.78
C LYS A 69 14.47 -8.45 4.26
N ASP A 70 14.80 -7.56 3.33
CA ASP A 70 15.12 -6.15 3.59
C ASP A 70 13.89 -5.22 3.52
N PHE A 71 12.68 -5.77 3.29
CA PHE A 71 11.44 -5.01 3.28
C PHE A 71 11.21 -4.34 4.64
N THR A 72 11.05 -3.01 4.63
CA THR A 72 10.82 -2.22 5.84
C THR A 72 9.56 -1.36 5.71
N CYS A 73 8.78 -1.27 6.80
CA CYS A 73 7.70 -0.32 6.92
C CYS A 73 8.19 0.93 7.64
N PHE A 74 8.37 2.01 6.88
CA PHE A 74 8.68 3.31 7.42
C PHE A 74 7.41 4.05 7.79
N LEU A 75 7.44 4.79 8.90
CA LEU A 75 6.37 5.74 9.23
C LEU A 75 6.76 7.14 8.75
N ASN A 76 5.82 7.88 8.19
CA ASN A 76 6.05 9.22 7.67
C ASN A 76 5.02 10.24 8.18
N SER A 77 5.41 11.51 8.12
CA SER A 77 4.65 12.66 8.63
C SER A 77 3.68 13.27 7.61
N THR A 78 3.62 12.74 6.40
CA THR A 78 2.79 13.29 5.31
C THR A 78 1.38 12.70 5.37
N PRO A 79 0.36 13.30 4.72
CA PRO A 79 -0.98 12.71 4.66
C PRO A 79 -1.08 11.50 3.70
N TYR A 80 0.01 11.09 3.06
CA TYR A 80 0.03 10.04 2.05
C TYR A 80 0.94 8.88 2.43
N SER A 81 0.53 7.70 2.01
CA SER A 81 1.37 6.51 2.02
C SER A 81 1.84 6.22 0.61
N MET A 82 2.95 5.51 0.50
CA MET A 82 3.54 5.17 -0.79
C MET A 82 4.46 3.97 -0.65
N ASP A 83 4.54 3.17 -1.71
CA ASP A 83 5.61 2.21 -1.88
C ASP A 83 6.92 2.92 -2.26
N ILE A 84 8.03 2.46 -1.70
CA ILE A 84 9.38 3.03 -1.94
C ILE A 84 10.38 1.89 -2.19
N LYS A 85 11.58 2.23 -2.68
CA LYS A 85 12.61 1.22 -3.04
C LYS A 85 12.89 0.20 -1.92
N GLN A 86 12.93 0.63 -0.66
CA GLN A 86 13.25 -0.20 0.50
C GLN A 86 12.03 -0.91 1.14
N GLY A 87 10.82 -0.69 0.63
CA GLY A 87 9.59 -1.23 1.21
C GLY A 87 8.44 -0.24 1.08
N ILE A 88 7.86 0.17 2.20
CA ILE A 88 6.71 1.10 2.19
C ILE A 88 6.93 2.25 3.17
N SER A 89 6.31 3.37 2.88
CA SER A 89 6.24 4.54 3.74
C SER A 89 4.78 4.81 4.05
N VAL A 90 4.37 4.61 5.30
CA VAL A 90 2.99 4.71 5.76
C VAL A 90 2.79 6.00 6.54
N SER A 91 1.79 6.77 6.14
CA SER A 91 1.39 7.98 6.84
C SER A 91 0.90 7.65 8.25
N VAL A 92 1.40 8.37 9.24
CA VAL A 92 0.90 8.26 10.61
C VAL A 92 -0.50 8.85 10.81
N SER A 93 -1.04 9.58 9.83
CA SER A 93 -2.40 10.11 9.91
C SER A 93 -3.46 9.11 9.45
N THR A 94 -3.07 7.94 8.93
CA THR A 94 -4.02 6.91 8.51
C THR A 94 -4.88 6.45 9.69
N GLN A 95 -6.19 6.32 9.44
CA GLN A 95 -7.14 5.74 10.40
C GLN A 95 -7.34 4.24 10.17
N THR A 96 -6.71 3.68 9.12
CA THR A 96 -6.82 2.26 8.72
C THR A 96 -5.43 1.70 8.43
N PRO A 97 -4.53 1.66 9.43
CA PRO A 97 -3.14 1.28 9.26
C PRO A 97 -2.92 -0.10 8.62
N ILE A 98 -3.65 -1.16 9.00
CA ILE A 98 -3.47 -2.51 8.44
C ILE A 98 -3.82 -2.50 6.95
N ARG A 99 -4.98 -1.93 6.60
CA ARG A 99 -5.39 -1.73 5.21
C ARG A 99 -4.35 -0.95 4.40
N THR A 100 -3.84 0.15 4.96
CA THR A 100 -2.81 0.97 4.30
C THR A 100 -1.51 0.19 4.09
N ILE A 101 -1.08 -0.60 5.07
CA ILE A 101 0.10 -1.48 4.92
C ILE A 101 -0.13 -2.51 3.81
N CYS A 102 -1.29 -3.17 3.80
CA CYS A 102 -1.63 -4.15 2.75
C CYS A 102 -1.66 -3.50 1.36
N HIS A 103 -2.21 -2.28 1.26
CA HIS A 103 -2.27 -1.51 0.02
C HIS A 103 -0.87 -1.19 -0.52
N GLU A 104 0.00 -0.56 0.28
CA GLU A 104 1.34 -0.19 -0.19
C GLU A 104 2.26 -1.39 -0.37
N ALA A 105 2.10 -2.46 0.42
CA ALA A 105 2.87 -3.68 0.22
C ALA A 105 2.47 -4.36 -1.10
N SER A 106 1.17 -4.36 -1.45
CA SER A 106 0.72 -4.83 -2.76
C SER A 106 1.25 -3.96 -3.89
N HIS A 107 1.31 -2.62 -3.74
CA HIS A 107 2.00 -1.77 -4.71
C HIS A 107 3.47 -2.16 -4.90
N TYR A 108 4.21 -2.30 -3.80
CA TYR A 108 5.62 -2.68 -3.82
C TYR A 108 5.86 -4.02 -4.53
N MET A 109 5.04 -5.03 -4.21
CA MET A 109 5.13 -6.36 -4.82
C MET A 109 4.66 -6.37 -6.28
N PHE A 110 3.62 -5.60 -6.60
CA PHE A 110 3.11 -5.46 -7.96
C PHE A 110 4.20 -4.99 -8.94
N ARG A 111 5.01 -3.99 -8.55
CA ARG A 111 6.13 -3.50 -9.38
C ARG A 111 7.19 -4.56 -9.70
N LYS A 112 7.28 -5.60 -8.89
CA LYS A 112 8.24 -6.70 -9.03
C LYS A 112 7.63 -7.94 -9.68
N SER A 113 6.33 -7.91 -9.95
CA SER A 113 5.59 -9.02 -10.50
C SER A 113 5.38 -8.86 -12.00
N ILE A 114 4.93 -9.93 -12.65
CA ILE A 114 4.55 -9.92 -14.07
C ILE A 114 3.20 -9.25 -14.32
N TYR A 115 2.48 -8.81 -13.27
CA TYR A 115 1.07 -8.40 -13.39
C TYR A 115 0.87 -7.09 -14.14
N LYS A 116 1.87 -6.20 -14.14
CA LYS A 116 1.85 -5.01 -14.99
C LYS A 116 1.74 -5.39 -16.46
N ASP A 117 2.58 -6.30 -16.93
CA ASP A 117 2.59 -6.71 -18.35
C ASP A 117 1.42 -7.65 -18.68
N LYS A 118 1.06 -8.52 -17.74
CA LYS A 118 -0.03 -9.50 -17.91
C LYS A 118 -1.41 -8.85 -18.00
N TYR A 119 -1.73 -7.92 -17.11
CA TYR A 119 -3.08 -7.37 -16.97
C TYR A 119 -3.20 -5.92 -17.43
N PHE A 120 -2.11 -5.17 -17.40
CA PHE A 120 -2.13 -3.72 -17.63
C PHE A 120 -1.05 -3.24 -18.61
N PRO A 121 -0.80 -3.91 -19.76
CA PRO A 121 0.34 -3.61 -20.62
C PRO A 121 0.34 -2.17 -21.17
N LYS A 122 -0.84 -1.55 -21.26
CA LYS A 122 -1.03 -0.20 -21.83
C LYS A 122 -1.35 0.89 -20.80
N ILE A 123 -1.47 0.54 -19.51
CA ILE A 123 -1.77 1.50 -18.44
C ILE A 123 -0.45 1.95 -17.80
N ASP A 124 -0.36 3.20 -17.34
CA ASP A 124 0.78 3.66 -16.54
C ASP A 124 0.92 2.82 -15.26
N ILE A 125 2.16 2.63 -14.77
CA ILE A 125 2.40 1.78 -13.60
C ILE A 125 1.77 2.34 -12.32
N GLU A 126 1.72 3.67 -12.14
CA GLU A 126 1.12 4.29 -10.95
C GLU A 126 -0.41 4.13 -10.95
N GLU A 127 -1.05 4.14 -12.12
CA GLU A 127 -2.48 3.85 -12.22
C GLU A 127 -2.77 2.35 -12.12
N ALA A 128 -1.96 1.51 -12.74
CA ALA A 128 -2.15 0.06 -12.76
C ALA A 128 -2.05 -0.54 -11.35
N LYS A 129 -1.09 -0.10 -10.53
CA LYS A 129 -0.94 -0.59 -9.15
C LYS A 129 -2.17 -0.22 -8.30
N GLU A 130 -2.71 0.99 -8.49
CA GLU A 130 -3.92 1.47 -7.81
C GLU A 130 -5.16 0.68 -8.27
N ILE A 131 -5.25 0.30 -9.54
CA ILE A 131 -6.33 -0.58 -10.01
C ILE A 131 -6.18 -1.98 -9.39
N PHE A 132 -4.95 -2.48 -9.32
CA PHE A 132 -4.65 -3.82 -8.84
C PHE A 132 -5.05 -4.04 -7.37
N THR A 133 -4.89 -3.06 -6.48
CA THR A 133 -5.12 -3.27 -5.04
C THR A 133 -6.56 -3.63 -4.67
N ILE A 134 -7.53 -3.59 -5.59
CA ILE A 134 -8.89 -4.09 -5.29
C ILE A 134 -8.92 -5.56 -4.85
N ILE A 135 -7.97 -6.38 -5.29
CA ILE A 135 -7.91 -7.78 -4.87
C ILE A 135 -7.59 -7.93 -3.38
N ASN A 136 -7.03 -6.89 -2.74
CA ASN A 136 -6.78 -6.89 -1.31
C ASN A 136 -8.08 -7.11 -0.52
N ASN A 137 -9.23 -6.68 -1.06
CA ASN A 137 -10.55 -6.89 -0.47
C ASN A 137 -11.00 -8.37 -0.44
N ILE A 138 -10.30 -9.25 -1.17
CA ILE A 138 -10.50 -10.70 -1.10
C ILE A 138 -9.48 -11.32 -0.16
N TYR A 139 -8.19 -11.05 -0.43
CA TYR A 139 -7.12 -11.78 0.25
C TYR A 139 -6.90 -11.33 1.70
N PHE A 140 -7.04 -10.03 1.99
CA PHE A 140 -6.79 -9.46 3.32
C PHE A 140 -8.07 -9.11 4.08
N GLN A 141 -9.24 -9.56 3.62
CA GLN A 141 -10.54 -9.24 4.24
C GLN A 141 -10.59 -9.60 5.74
N ASP A 142 -9.82 -10.62 6.15
CA ASP A 142 -9.81 -11.13 7.53
C ASP A 142 -9.02 -10.24 8.49
N ILE A 143 -8.16 -9.34 7.98
CA ILE A 143 -7.26 -8.50 8.81
C ILE A 143 -7.44 -6.99 8.59
N MET A 144 -7.96 -6.57 7.42
CA MET A 144 -8.16 -5.14 7.15
C MET A 144 -9.33 -4.58 7.96
N GLU A 145 -9.16 -3.35 8.43
CA GLU A 145 -10.19 -2.67 9.22
C GLU A 145 -11.46 -2.39 8.40
N ASN A 146 -11.29 -2.13 7.10
CA ASN A 146 -12.37 -1.98 6.14
C ASN A 146 -11.87 -2.24 4.70
N GLN A 147 -12.80 -2.22 3.74
CA GLN A 147 -12.48 -2.40 2.33
C GLN A 147 -11.63 -1.24 1.79
N ASP A 148 -10.64 -1.59 0.96
CA ASP A 148 -9.93 -0.66 0.10
C ASP A 148 -10.78 -0.27 -1.10
N ILE A 149 -11.43 0.89 -0.99
CA ILE A 149 -12.23 1.50 -2.07
C ILE A 149 -11.38 2.19 -3.14
N GLY A 150 -10.08 2.44 -2.89
CA GLY A 150 -9.19 3.18 -3.78
C GLY A 150 -9.66 4.59 -4.14
N TRP A 151 -8.99 5.19 -5.12
CA TRP A 151 -9.35 6.49 -5.67
C TRP A 151 -10.58 6.39 -6.59
N LYS A 152 -11.48 7.38 -6.51
CA LYS A 152 -12.71 7.44 -7.31
C LYS A 152 -12.45 7.34 -8.81
N LYS A 153 -11.35 7.96 -9.27
CA LYS A 153 -10.88 7.90 -10.66
C LYS A 153 -10.83 6.46 -11.20
N PHE A 154 -10.45 5.48 -10.37
CA PHE A 154 -10.17 4.10 -10.80
C PHE A 154 -11.30 3.11 -10.50
N TRP A 155 -12.44 3.54 -9.94
CA TRP A 155 -13.49 2.61 -9.49
C TRP A 155 -13.95 1.66 -10.60
N LYS A 156 -14.28 2.17 -11.79
CA LYS A 156 -14.72 1.35 -12.92
C LYS A 156 -13.66 0.31 -13.31
N ASP A 157 -12.41 0.73 -13.43
CA ASP A 157 -11.31 -0.14 -13.84
C ASP A 157 -10.98 -1.18 -12.78
N ARG A 158 -11.07 -0.81 -11.49
CA ARG A 158 -10.94 -1.75 -10.36
C ARG A 158 -11.98 -2.88 -10.45
N PHE A 159 -13.27 -2.56 -10.62
CA PHE A 159 -14.31 -3.61 -10.71
C PHE A 159 -14.20 -4.47 -11.97
N ASN A 160 -13.82 -3.86 -13.10
CA ASN A 160 -13.53 -4.61 -14.32
C ASN A 160 -12.36 -5.57 -14.11
N PHE A 161 -11.26 -5.10 -13.51
CA PHE A 161 -10.10 -5.92 -13.21
C PHE A 161 -10.43 -7.05 -12.23
N LEU A 162 -11.19 -6.77 -11.17
CA LEU A 162 -11.61 -7.77 -10.20
C LEU A 162 -12.35 -8.94 -10.87
N SER A 163 -13.21 -8.63 -11.85
CA SER A 163 -13.94 -9.64 -12.63
C SER A 163 -13.01 -10.50 -13.50
N ILE A 164 -11.92 -9.92 -14.02
CA ILE A 164 -10.89 -10.66 -14.76
C ILE A 164 -10.05 -11.51 -13.80
N TRP A 165 -9.70 -10.98 -12.63
CA TRP A 165 -8.92 -11.67 -11.62
C TRP A 165 -9.63 -12.96 -11.18
N LEU A 166 -10.90 -12.85 -10.76
CA LEU A 166 -11.70 -13.97 -10.26
C LEU A 166 -11.84 -15.11 -11.29
N LYS A 167 -11.95 -14.79 -12.58
CA LYS A 167 -12.04 -15.80 -13.66
C LYS A 167 -10.74 -16.59 -13.90
N ASN A 168 -9.60 -16.05 -13.47
CA ASN A 168 -8.28 -16.65 -13.71
C ASN A 168 -7.71 -17.32 -12.45
N THR A 169 -8.43 -17.28 -11.33
CA THR A 169 -8.04 -17.89 -10.05
C THR A 169 -8.83 -19.14 -9.69
N ASP A 170 -9.75 -19.56 -10.56
CA ASP A 170 -10.38 -20.90 -10.57
C ASP A 170 -9.54 -21.87 -11.43
#